data_AF-A0AB35Q8A5-F1
#
_entry.id   AF-A0AB35Q8A5-F1
#
_cell.length_a   1.000
_cell.length_b   1.000
_cell.length_c   1.000
_cell.angle_alpha   90.00
_cell.angle_beta   90.00
_cell.angle_gamma   90.00
#
_symmetry.space_group_name_H-M   'P 1'
#
loop_
_entity.id
_entity.type
_entity.pdbx_description
1 polymer ?
#
loop_
_entity_poly.entity_id
_entity_poly.type
_entity_poly.pdbx_seq_one_letter_code
_entity_poly.pdbx_strand_id
1 'polypeptide(L)' 'MIDEILALARLATLAFEKPLKYMDDTDAEVMARFKKTMTPGLIEQMCIRILELEAKRQSANE' A
#
# COMPACT_ATOMS: atom_id res chain seq x y z
N MET A 1 0.47 2.13 12.81
CA MET A 1 1.56 1.66 11.92
C MET A 1 1.19 0.41 11.12
N ILE A 2 0.83 -0.74 11.71
CA ILE A 2 0.32 -1.90 10.95
C ILE A 2 -1.04 -1.60 10.29
N ASP A 3 -1.94 -0.92 11.00
CA ASP A 3 -3.27 -0.59 10.48
C ASP A 3 -3.25 0.37 9.28
N GLU A 4 -2.29 1.29 9.24
CA GLU A 4 -2.15 2.23 8.12
C GLU A 4 -1.66 1.51 6.87
N ILE A 5 -0.67 0.62 6.99
CA ILE A 5 -0.17 -0.18 5.87
C ILE A 5 -1.27 -1.13 5.35
N LEU A 6 -2.07 -1.72 6.25
CA LEU A 6 -3.19 -2.56 5.87
C LEU A 6 -4.32 -1.77 5.19
N ALA A 7 -4.61 -0.56 5.67
CA ALA A 7 -5.56 0.35 5.03
C ALA A 7 -5.07 0.77 3.63
N LEU A 8 -3.78 1.11 3.50
CA LEU A 8 -3.15 1.44 2.24
C LEU A 8 -3.20 0.26 1.25
N ALA A 9 -2.89 -0.96 1.68
CA ALA A 9 -2.97 -2.14 0.84
C ALA A 9 -4.40 -2.40 0.32
N ARG A 10 -5.41 -2.27 1.19
CA ARG A 10 -6.82 -2.41 0.79
C ARG A 10 -7.24 -1.35 -0.23
N LEU A 11 -6.72 -0.13 -0.10
CA LEU A 11 -7.00 0.95 -1.05
C LEU A 11 -6.32 0.76 -2.39
N ALA A 12 -5.09 0.25 -2.40
CA ALA A 12 -4.44 -0.16 -3.63
C ALA A 12 -5.23 -1.26 -4.36
N THR A 13 -5.79 -2.23 -3.63
CA THR A 13 -6.65 -3.27 -4.21
C THR A 13 -7.95 -2.71 -4.77
N LEU A 14 -8.68 -1.88 -4.00
CA LEU A 14 -9.91 -1.21 -4.46
C LEU A 14 -9.67 -0.34 -5.71
N ALA A 15 -8.53 0.35 -5.76
CA ALA A 15 -8.11 1.14 -6.92
C ALA A 15 -7.88 0.30 -8.19
N PHE A 16 -7.45 -0.96 -8.00
CA PHE A 16 -7.07 -1.86 -9.08
C PHE A 16 -8.26 -2.67 -9.60
N GLU A 17 -9.15 -3.11 -8.71
CA GLU A 17 -10.31 -3.95 -9.04
C GLU A 17 -11.51 -3.15 -9.57
N LYS A 18 -11.67 -1.89 -9.14
CA LYS A 18 -12.83 -1.06 -9.49
C LYS A 18 -12.40 0.03 -10.49
N PRO A 19 -12.83 -0.03 -11.77
CA PRO A 19 -12.54 1.04 -12.72
C PRO A 19 -13.07 2.37 -12.19
N LEU A 20 -12.30 3.46 -12.34
CA LEU A 20 -12.62 4.81 -11.86
C LEU A 20 -14.07 5.27 -12.13
N LYS A 21 -14.68 4.82 -13.23
CA LYS A 21 -16.07 5.17 -13.59
C LYS A 21 -17.15 4.54 -12.68
N TYR A 22 -16.77 3.62 -11.80
CA TYR A 22 -17.65 2.91 -10.87
C TYR A 22 -17.33 3.21 -9.39
N MET A 23 -16.42 4.15 -9.14
CA MET A 23 -16.12 4.64 -7.78
C MET A 23 -17.20 5.63 -7.35
N ASP A 24 -17.70 5.49 -6.13
CA ASP A 24 -18.55 6.49 -5.50
C ASP A 24 -17.72 7.58 -4.80
N ASP A 25 -18.38 8.62 -4.28
CA ASP A 25 -17.70 9.75 -3.63
C ASP A 25 -16.87 9.31 -2.42
N THR A 26 -17.26 8.22 -1.75
CA THR A 26 -16.51 7.66 -0.63
C THR A 26 -15.24 7.00 -1.12
N ASP A 27 -15.32 6.18 -2.17
CA ASP A 27 -14.15 5.58 -2.83
C ASP A 27 -13.16 6.67 -3.29
N ALA A 28 -13.67 7.78 -3.85
CA ALA A 28 -12.85 8.89 -4.33
C ALA A 28 -12.12 9.63 -3.20
N GLU A 29 -12.79 9.89 -2.07
CA GLU A 29 -12.16 10.53 -0.90
C GLU A 29 -11.04 9.67 -0.34
N VAL A 30 -11.27 8.36 -0.24
CA VAL A 30 -10.27 7.47 0.32
C VAL A 30 -9.08 7.30 -0.64
N MET A 31 -9.30 7.33 -1.96
CA MET A 31 -8.24 7.39 -2.97
C MET A 31 -7.44 8.70 -2.94
N ALA A 32 -8.10 9.83 -2.70
CA ALA A 32 -7.43 11.12 -2.56
C ALA A 32 -6.54 11.14 -1.30
N ARG A 33 -7.05 10.62 -0.18
CA ARG A 33 -6.27 10.46 1.06
C ARG A 33 -5.10 9.48 0.85
N PHE A 34 -5.32 8.38 0.14
CA PHE A 34 -4.26 7.43 -0.22
C PHE A 34 -3.14 8.11 -1.02
N LYS A 35 -3.47 8.83 -2.10
CA LYS A 35 -2.49 9.54 -2.93
C LYS A 35 -1.72 10.62 -2.16
N LYS A 36 -2.38 11.28 -1.21
CA LYS A 36 -1.74 12.29 -0.36
C LYS A 36 -0.74 11.66 0.63
N THR A 37 -1.06 10.48 1.14
CA THR A 37 -0.23 9.76 2.12
C THR A 37 0.89 8.96 1.47
N MET A 38 0.65 8.35 0.31
CA MET A 38 1.66 7.64 -0.48
C MET A 38 2.59 8.60 -1.21
N THR A 39 3.60 9.06 -0.49
CA THR A 39 4.73 9.77 -1.07
C THR A 39 5.76 8.78 -1.64
N PRO A 40 6.55 9.17 -2.65
CA PRO A 40 7.62 8.32 -3.19
C PRO A 40 8.59 7.81 -2.12
N GLY A 41 8.95 8.65 -1.14
CA GLY A 41 9.84 8.26 -0.04
C GLY A 41 9.25 7.20 0.89
N LEU A 42 7.93 7.24 1.13
CA LEU A 42 7.26 6.21 1.93
C LEU A 42 7.18 4.88 1.16
N ILE A 43 6.96 4.93 -0.15
CA ILE A 43 7.00 3.75 -1.03
C ILE A 43 8.40 3.12 -1.02
N GLU A 44 9.44 3.94 -1.16
CA GLU A 44 10.83 3.47 -1.11
C GLU A 44 11.17 2.80 0.22
N GLN A 45 10.77 3.40 1.35
CA GLN A 45 10.92 2.80 2.68
C GLN A 45 10.17 1.46 2.82
N MET A 46 8.96 1.36 2.27
CA MET A 46 8.20 0.11 2.26
C MET A 46 8.90 -0.97 1.44
N CYS A 47 9.40 -0.63 0.24
CA CYS A 47 10.15 -1.55 -0.61
C CYS A 47 11.42 -2.07 0.07
N ILE A 48 12.22 -1.17 0.68
CA ILE A 48 13.41 -1.55 1.43
C ILE A 48 13.03 -2.51 2.57
N ARG A 49 11.97 -2.21 3.32
CA ARG A 49 11.53 -3.06 4.42
C ARG A 49 11.08 -4.45 3.97
N ILE A 50 10.44 -4.56 2.82
CA ILE A 50 10.06 -5.86 2.23
C ILE A 50 11.32 -6.67 1.90
N LEU A 51 12.29 -6.06 1.22
CA LEU A 51 13.55 -6.70 0.86
C LEU A 51 14.33 -7.19 2.09
N GLU A 52 14.38 -6.38 3.16
CA GLU A 52 14.99 -6.79 4.44
C GLU A 52 14.31 -8.00 5.06
N LEU A 53 12.97 -8.07 5.00
CA LEU A 53 12.20 -9.18 5.55
C LEU A 53 12.39 -10.46 4.70
N GLU A 54 12.46 -10.33 3.39
CA GLU A 54 12.76 -11.44 2.47
C GLU A 54 14.16 -12.00 2.70
N ALA A 55 15.16 -11.12 2.84
CA ALA A 55 16.54 -11.51 3.15
C ALA A 55 16.63 -12.25 4.50
N LYS A 56 15.96 -11.74 5.54
CA LYS A 56 15.88 -12.41 6.86
C LYS A 56 15.24 -13.79 6.75
N ARG A 57 14.15 -13.91 5.98
CA ARG A 57 13.47 -15.19 5.76
C ARG A 57 14.36 -16.19 5.03
N GLN A 58 15.13 -15.75 4.03
CA GLN A 58 16.10 -16.60 3.34
C GLN A 58 17.20 -17.07 4.29
N SER A 59 17.80 -16.16 5.07
CA SER A 59 18.85 -16.51 6.04
C SER A 59 18.38 -17.42 7.17
N ALA A 60 17.09 -17.42 7.50
CA ALA A 60 16.50 -18.29 8.53
C ALA A 60 16.13 -19.70 8.00
N ASN A 61 16.17 -19.89 6.67
CA ASN A 61 15.88 -21.15 6.00
C ASN A 61 17.15 -21.88 5.50
N GLU A 62 18.34 -21.29 5.68
CA GLU A 62 19.65 -21.93 5.55
C GLU A 62 20.13 -22.50 6.90
#